data_AF-H1KRJ2-F1
#
_entry.id   AF-H1KRJ2-F1
#
_cell.length_a   1.000
_cell.length_b   1.000
_cell.length_c   1.000
_cell.angle_alpha   90.00
_cell.angle_beta   90.00
_cell.angle_gamma   90.00
#
_symmetry.space_group_name_H-M   'P 1'
#
loop_
_entity.id
_entity.type
_entity.pdbx_description
1 polymer ?
#
loop_
_entity_poly.entity_id
_entity_poly.type
_entity_poly.pdbx_seq_one_letter_code
_entity_poly.pdbx_strand_id
1 'polypeptide(L)'
;MDQAKPKERVRIARAGAGRPGYVTVKGAREHNLRDVDVEVPRDALVVFTGVSGSGKSSLAFGTLYAEAQRRYFESVAPYARRMIDQVGVPDVDSIEGLPPAVALQQQRGTPSARSSVGSVTTLSSLVRMIYSRAGSYPPGQPMLYAEDFSPNTPQGACPSCGGLGRVYQATEASMVPDPSLTIRERAVAAWPQAWGGQNLRDILVSRGVDVDTPWKDLPKALRDWILFTDDQPQEPVYAGLSPEQTRLARRRRLEPSYMGTFTSARRHVLGTFTNSQSALMRRRAASYLVSEDCPVCQGKRLKPEALSVTFAGLDIGELSRMPLADLAEAMRPAAEDRLPDEADGTAPDTLDRDTGRQDRA
;
A
#
# COMPACT_ATOMS: atom_id res chain seq x y z
N MET A 1 0.26 -71.53 -40.77
CA MET A 1 0.26 -70.33 -41.63
C MET A 1 -0.29 -69.19 -40.79
N ASP A 2 0.58 -68.47 -40.09
CA ASP A 2 0.34 -67.07 -39.74
C ASP A 2 1.68 -66.46 -39.29
N GLN A 3 2.27 -65.66 -40.18
CA GLN A 3 3.54 -64.98 -39.94
C GLN A 3 3.25 -63.65 -39.24
N ALA A 4 3.84 -63.46 -38.06
CA ALA A 4 3.79 -62.20 -37.34
C ALA A 4 4.44 -61.08 -38.18
N LYS A 5 3.64 -60.05 -38.52
CA LYS A 5 4.13 -58.84 -39.20
C LYS A 5 5.05 -58.04 -38.26
N PRO A 6 6.18 -57.51 -38.75
CA PRO A 6 7.08 -56.71 -37.93
C PRO A 6 6.46 -55.32 -37.68
N LYS A 7 6.56 -54.85 -36.42
CA LYS A 7 6.14 -53.49 -36.02
C LYS A 7 7.02 -52.46 -36.71
N GLU A 8 6.39 -51.61 -37.51
CA GLU A 8 6.99 -50.49 -38.21
C GLU A 8 7.57 -49.49 -37.19
N ARG A 9 8.88 -49.25 -37.25
CA ARG A 9 9.54 -48.22 -36.44
C ARG A 9 9.11 -46.85 -36.99
N VAL A 10 8.22 -46.18 -36.26
CA VAL A 10 7.88 -44.77 -36.50
C VAL A 10 9.16 -43.94 -36.42
N ARG A 11 9.56 -43.35 -37.54
CA ARG A 11 10.65 -42.39 -37.60
C ARG A 11 10.18 -41.12 -36.90
N ILE A 12 10.81 -40.76 -35.78
CA ILE A 12 10.62 -39.46 -35.13
C ILE A 12 11.15 -38.40 -36.09
N ALA A 13 10.25 -37.67 -36.75
CA ALA A 13 10.61 -36.44 -37.45
C ALA A 13 11.24 -35.48 -36.42
N ARG A 14 12.42 -34.93 -36.75
CA ARG A 14 13.06 -33.89 -35.95
C ARG A 14 12.03 -32.81 -35.63
N ALA A 15 11.86 -32.48 -34.35
CA ALA A 15 11.10 -31.32 -33.91
C ALA A 15 11.63 -30.11 -34.69
N GLY A 16 10.79 -29.55 -35.56
CA GLY A 16 11.12 -28.35 -36.31
C GLY A 16 11.34 -27.23 -35.30
N ALA A 17 12.52 -26.60 -35.34
CA ALA A 17 12.78 -25.37 -34.62
C ALA A 17 11.62 -24.40 -34.89
N GLY A 18 11.01 -23.86 -33.83
CA GLY A 18 9.89 -22.93 -33.92
C GLY A 18 10.10 -21.87 -35.00
N ARG A 19 9.02 -21.52 -35.69
CA ARG A 19 9.07 -20.61 -36.83
C ARG A 19 9.73 -19.29 -36.38
N PRO A 20 10.83 -18.85 -37.02
CA PRO A 20 11.51 -17.62 -36.61
C PRO A 20 10.52 -16.46 -36.68
N GLY A 21 10.44 -15.69 -35.59
CA GLY A 21 9.45 -14.60 -35.48
C GLY A 21 8.17 -14.98 -34.73
N TYR A 22 8.01 -16.23 -34.27
CA TYR A 22 6.84 -16.66 -33.51
C TYR A 22 7.22 -17.15 -32.11
N VAL A 23 6.27 -17.03 -31.19
CA VAL A 23 6.21 -17.78 -29.94
C VAL A 23 5.34 -19.01 -30.20
N THR A 24 5.92 -20.20 -30.10
CA THR A 24 5.19 -21.45 -30.31
C THR A 24 4.92 -22.09 -28.96
N VAL A 25 3.64 -22.22 -28.60
CA VAL A 25 3.15 -22.87 -27.37
C VAL A 25 2.64 -24.26 -27.74
N LYS A 26 3.05 -25.27 -26.97
CA LYS A 26 2.60 -26.65 -27.11
C LYS A 26 2.00 -27.18 -25.82
N GLY A 27 0.81 -27.77 -25.92
CA GLY A 27 0.12 -28.47 -24.84
C GLY A 27 -0.19 -27.59 -23.63
N ALA A 28 -0.67 -26.36 -23.83
CA ALA A 28 -1.04 -25.50 -22.70
C ALA A 28 -2.32 -25.99 -22.03
N ARG A 29 -2.25 -26.24 -20.72
CA ARG A 29 -3.34 -26.82 -19.90
C ARG A 29 -3.62 -26.02 -18.63
N GLU A 30 -3.01 -24.85 -18.48
CA GLU A 30 -3.23 -23.97 -17.33
C GLU A 30 -4.72 -23.65 -17.11
N HIS A 31 -5.21 -23.94 -15.90
CA HIS A 31 -6.61 -23.82 -15.49
C HIS A 31 -7.61 -24.60 -16.36
N ASN A 32 -8.23 -23.91 -17.32
CA ASN A 32 -9.31 -24.43 -18.15
C ASN A 32 -8.93 -24.57 -19.63
N LEU A 33 -7.64 -24.36 -19.95
CA LEU A 33 -7.08 -24.67 -21.26
C LEU A 33 -7.12 -26.18 -21.48
N ARG A 34 -7.49 -26.60 -22.68
CA ARG A 34 -7.66 -28.02 -23.05
C ARG A 34 -6.60 -28.42 -24.05
N ASP A 35 -5.36 -28.55 -23.56
CA ASP A 35 -4.20 -28.99 -24.36
C ASP A 35 -4.01 -28.15 -25.63
N VAL A 36 -3.84 -26.84 -25.43
CA VAL A 36 -3.88 -25.85 -26.52
C VAL A 36 -2.49 -25.66 -27.12
N ASP A 37 -2.39 -25.85 -28.43
CA ASP A 37 -1.26 -25.48 -29.27
C ASP A 37 -1.55 -24.14 -29.97
N VAL A 38 -0.63 -23.18 -29.89
CA VAL A 38 -0.79 -21.89 -30.58
C VAL A 38 0.55 -21.30 -31.01
N GLU A 39 0.57 -20.68 -32.19
CA GLU A 39 1.68 -19.84 -32.63
C GLU A 39 1.27 -18.37 -32.58
N VAL A 40 2.06 -17.56 -31.89
CA VAL A 40 1.80 -16.13 -31.70
C VAL A 40 2.94 -15.34 -32.34
N PRO A 41 2.68 -14.44 -33.31
CA PRO A 41 3.75 -13.65 -33.92
C PRO A 41 4.35 -12.69 -32.89
N ARG A 42 5.67 -12.55 -32.93
CA ARG A 42 6.42 -11.50 -32.22
C ARG A 42 6.36 -10.20 -33.00
N ASP A 43 6.69 -9.10 -32.33
CA ASP A 43 6.77 -7.76 -32.93
C ASP A 43 5.47 -7.30 -33.59
N ALA A 44 4.33 -7.79 -33.08
CA ALA A 44 3.00 -7.50 -33.57
C ALA A 44 2.05 -7.17 -32.43
N LEU A 45 1.00 -6.38 -32.72
CA LEU A 45 -0.12 -6.19 -31.80
C LEU A 45 -1.01 -7.44 -31.85
N VAL A 46 -0.80 -8.36 -30.91
CA VAL A 46 -1.60 -9.56 -30.79
C VAL A 46 -2.73 -9.35 -29.78
N VAL A 47 -3.96 -9.64 -30.18
CA VAL A 47 -5.15 -9.51 -29.33
C VAL A 47 -5.74 -10.89 -29.05
N PHE A 48 -5.81 -11.27 -27.77
CA PHE A 48 -6.51 -12.48 -27.33
C PHE A 48 -7.98 -12.17 -27.04
N THR A 49 -8.91 -12.73 -27.83
CA THR A 49 -10.36 -12.47 -27.75
C THR A 49 -11.16 -13.70 -27.34
N GLY A 50 -12.43 -13.50 -26.95
CA GLY A 50 -13.32 -14.56 -26.44
C GLY A 50 -14.11 -14.20 -25.17
N VAL A 51 -15.18 -14.96 -24.89
CA VAL A 51 -16.10 -14.73 -23.76
C VAL A 51 -15.42 -14.84 -22.39
N SER A 52 -15.98 -14.23 -21.35
CA SER A 52 -15.45 -14.36 -19.98
C SER A 52 -15.31 -15.84 -19.60
N GLY A 53 -14.18 -16.22 -18.99
CA GLY A 53 -13.89 -17.61 -18.65
C GLY A 53 -13.44 -18.51 -19.82
N SER A 54 -13.28 -18.00 -21.05
CA SER A 54 -12.85 -18.83 -22.20
C SER A 54 -11.39 -19.31 -22.17
N GLY A 55 -10.57 -18.89 -21.19
CA GLY A 55 -9.16 -19.25 -21.09
C GLY A 55 -8.16 -18.23 -21.63
N LYS A 56 -8.60 -17.05 -22.12
CA LYS A 56 -7.70 -15.97 -22.59
C LYS A 56 -6.62 -15.58 -21.58
N SER A 57 -7.05 -15.31 -20.34
CA SER A 57 -6.15 -14.90 -19.26
C SER A 57 -5.27 -16.06 -18.81
N SER A 58 -5.79 -17.29 -18.85
CA SER A 58 -5.02 -18.50 -18.59
C SER A 58 -3.86 -18.61 -19.59
N LEU A 59 -4.12 -18.42 -20.89
CA LEU A 59 -3.07 -18.47 -21.92
C LEU A 59 -2.10 -17.27 -21.86
N ALA A 60 -2.62 -16.04 -21.80
CA ALA A 60 -1.79 -14.84 -21.86
C ALA A 60 -0.98 -14.59 -20.56
N PHE A 61 -1.64 -14.71 -19.40
CA PHE A 61 -1.01 -14.42 -18.10
C PHE A 61 -0.56 -15.69 -17.38
N GLY A 62 -1.45 -16.69 -17.29
CA GLY A 62 -1.19 -17.94 -16.58
C GLY A 62 -0.12 -18.81 -17.24
N THR A 63 0.02 -18.75 -18.57
CA THR A 63 0.99 -19.54 -19.33
C THR A 63 2.13 -18.69 -19.89
N LEU A 64 1.87 -17.79 -20.84
CA LEU A 64 2.92 -17.03 -21.55
C LEU A 64 3.71 -16.10 -20.62
N TYR A 65 3.04 -15.21 -19.90
CA TYR A 65 3.70 -14.28 -18.97
C TYR A 65 4.38 -15.01 -17.80
N ALA A 66 3.69 -15.99 -17.22
CA ALA A 66 4.22 -16.79 -16.12
C ALA A 66 5.52 -17.50 -16.50
N GLU A 67 5.53 -18.18 -17.65
CA GLU A 67 6.72 -18.87 -18.14
C GLU A 67 7.86 -17.89 -18.48
N ALA A 68 7.54 -16.74 -19.09
CA ALA A 68 8.54 -15.72 -19.40
C ALA A 68 9.22 -15.16 -18.14
N GLN A 69 8.43 -14.87 -17.09
CA GLN A 69 8.94 -14.43 -15.79
C GLN A 69 9.76 -15.53 -15.10
N ARG A 70 9.27 -16.78 -15.09
CA ARG A 70 9.97 -17.92 -14.51
C ARG A 70 11.35 -18.10 -15.15
N ARG A 71 11.43 -18.20 -16.48
CA ARG A 71 12.69 -18.35 -17.22
C ARG A 71 13.65 -17.19 -16.97
N TYR A 72 13.12 -15.96 -16.91
CA TYR A 72 13.93 -14.79 -16.62
C TYR A 72 14.53 -14.87 -15.20
N PHE A 73 13.73 -15.14 -14.18
CA PHE A 73 14.23 -15.24 -12.79
C PHE A 73 15.12 -16.45 -12.55
N GLU A 74 14.92 -17.54 -13.29
CA GLU A 74 15.82 -18.70 -13.32
C GLU A 74 17.19 -18.39 -13.93
N SER A 75 17.37 -17.23 -14.57
CA SER A 75 18.68 -16.72 -14.99
C SER A 75 19.31 -15.74 -13.99
N VAL A 76 18.53 -15.22 -13.03
CA VAL A 76 19.01 -14.31 -11.98
C VAL A 76 19.69 -15.08 -10.84
N ALA A 77 20.58 -14.40 -10.11
CA ALA A 77 21.32 -14.93 -8.97
C ALA A 77 20.42 -15.69 -7.97
N PRO A 78 20.85 -16.87 -7.45
CA PRO A 78 20.03 -17.72 -6.58
C PRO A 78 19.47 -17.04 -5.33
N TYR A 79 20.16 -16.01 -4.81
CA TYR A 79 19.69 -15.24 -3.65
C TYR A 79 18.42 -14.41 -3.95
N ALA A 80 18.34 -13.78 -5.12
CA ALA A 80 17.19 -12.96 -5.51
C ALA A 80 15.91 -13.80 -5.68
N ARG A 81 16.04 -15.07 -6.10
CA ARG A 81 14.90 -16.00 -6.26
C ARG A 81 14.15 -16.29 -4.96
N ARG A 82 14.81 -16.14 -3.80
CA ARG A 82 14.18 -16.32 -2.48
C ARG A 82 13.33 -15.12 -2.05
N MET A 83 13.50 -13.97 -2.70
CA MET A 83 12.82 -12.71 -2.36
C MET A 83 11.69 -12.34 -3.32
N ILE A 84 11.52 -13.11 -4.40
CA ILE A 84 10.52 -12.86 -5.44
C ILE A 84 9.40 -13.88 -5.26
N ASP A 85 8.14 -13.40 -5.27
CA ASP A 85 6.98 -14.28 -5.33
C ASP A 85 7.11 -15.18 -6.56
N GLN A 86 7.29 -16.47 -6.32
CA GLN A 86 7.41 -17.43 -7.40
C GLN A 86 6.08 -17.49 -8.14
N VAL A 87 6.08 -17.04 -9.38
CA VAL A 87 5.01 -17.40 -10.30
C VAL A 87 5.09 -18.91 -10.44
N GLY A 88 3.99 -19.61 -10.14
CA GLY A 88 3.93 -21.07 -10.22
C GLY A 88 4.39 -21.57 -11.59
N VAL A 89 4.85 -22.83 -11.64
CA VAL A 89 5.21 -23.46 -12.91
C VAL A 89 3.92 -23.69 -13.70
N PRO A 90 3.75 -23.06 -14.89
CA PRO A 90 2.53 -23.25 -15.68
C PRO A 90 2.46 -24.68 -16.24
N ASP A 91 1.25 -25.24 -16.34
CA ASP A 91 1.04 -26.53 -17.00
C ASP A 91 1.06 -26.36 -18.53
N VAL A 92 2.23 -26.60 -19.12
CA VAL A 92 2.51 -26.50 -20.55
C VAL A 92 3.68 -27.43 -20.92
N ASP A 93 3.64 -28.06 -22.10
CA ASP A 93 4.70 -29.00 -22.51
C ASP A 93 5.95 -28.27 -22.98
N SER A 94 5.80 -27.28 -23.87
CA SER A 94 6.90 -26.44 -24.30
C SER A 94 6.44 -25.07 -24.78
N ILE A 95 7.33 -24.09 -24.62
CA ILE A 95 7.19 -22.77 -25.25
C ILE A 95 8.52 -22.40 -25.88
N GLU A 96 8.53 -22.18 -27.19
CA GLU A 96 9.70 -21.77 -27.96
C GLU A 96 9.57 -20.31 -28.40
N GLY A 97 10.70 -19.61 -28.57
CA GLY A 97 10.71 -18.22 -29.06
C GLY A 97 10.20 -17.16 -28.08
N LEU A 98 9.93 -17.50 -26.82
CA LEU A 98 9.37 -16.59 -25.80
C LEU A 98 10.42 -15.59 -25.28
N PRO A 99 10.26 -14.27 -25.52
CA PRO A 99 11.12 -13.25 -24.93
C PRO A 99 10.76 -12.99 -23.45
N PRO A 100 11.62 -12.27 -22.70
CA PRO A 100 11.22 -11.72 -21.40
C PRO A 100 9.97 -10.85 -21.54
N ALA A 101 9.05 -10.97 -20.59
CA ALA A 101 7.74 -10.30 -20.65
C ALA A 101 7.53 -9.40 -19.42
N VAL A 102 6.88 -8.26 -19.66
CA VAL A 102 6.40 -7.35 -18.61
C VAL A 102 4.87 -7.30 -18.72
N ALA A 103 4.18 -7.61 -17.64
CA ALA A 103 2.73 -7.49 -17.59
C ALA A 103 2.33 -6.13 -17.01
N LEU A 104 1.61 -5.34 -17.81
CA LEU A 104 0.85 -4.20 -17.34
C LEU A 104 -0.51 -4.71 -16.85
N GLN A 105 -0.52 -5.33 -15.67
CA GLN A 105 -1.78 -5.77 -15.08
C GLN A 105 -2.55 -4.56 -14.56
N GLN A 106 -3.87 -4.58 -14.75
CA GLN A 106 -4.77 -3.77 -13.93
C GLN A 106 -4.65 -4.30 -12.50
N GLN A 107 -3.70 -3.77 -11.72
CA GLN A 107 -3.55 -4.18 -10.33
C GLN A 107 -4.89 -3.96 -9.64
N ARG A 108 -5.57 -5.05 -9.26
CA ARG A 108 -6.64 -5.04 -8.26
C ARG A 108 -6.05 -4.95 -6.84
N GLY A 109 -4.85 -4.37 -6.72
CA GLY A 109 -4.21 -4.10 -5.45
C GLY A 109 -5.03 -3.06 -4.69
N THR A 110 -5.07 -3.18 -3.38
CA THR A 110 -5.68 -2.14 -2.55
C THR A 110 -4.86 -0.85 -2.74
N PRO A 111 -5.48 0.28 -3.12
CA PRO A 111 -4.76 1.54 -3.27
C PRO A 111 -4.00 1.84 -1.98
N SER A 112 -2.71 2.12 -2.12
CA SER A 112 -1.84 2.52 -1.01
C SER A 112 -1.72 4.04 -1.01
N ALA A 113 -1.90 4.67 0.16
CA ALA A 113 -1.71 6.13 0.32
C ALA A 113 -0.29 6.62 -0.04
N ARG A 114 0.67 5.70 -0.20
CA ARG A 114 2.06 6.00 -0.58
C ARG A 114 2.33 5.94 -2.09
N SER A 115 1.44 5.34 -2.88
CA SER A 115 1.54 5.33 -4.34
C SER A 115 0.66 6.43 -4.93
N SER A 116 1.16 7.13 -5.95
CA SER A 116 0.47 8.22 -6.63
C SER A 116 0.69 8.13 -8.14
N VAL A 117 -0.08 8.88 -8.92
CA VAL A 117 0.11 8.99 -10.38
C VAL A 117 1.54 9.43 -10.71
N GLY A 118 2.07 10.42 -10.00
CA GLY A 118 3.44 10.90 -10.20
C GLY A 118 4.51 9.88 -9.84
N SER A 119 4.24 8.96 -8.91
CA SER A 119 5.15 7.85 -8.58
C SER A 119 5.14 6.77 -9.65
N VAL A 120 3.96 6.38 -10.15
CA VAL A 120 3.82 5.35 -11.21
C VAL A 120 4.44 5.81 -12.53
N THR A 121 4.30 7.08 -12.85
CA THR A 121 4.84 7.70 -14.07
C THR A 121 6.29 8.18 -13.93
N THR A 122 6.91 7.98 -12.76
CA THR A 122 8.23 8.50 -12.36
C THR A 122 8.40 10.03 -12.37
N LEU A 123 7.39 10.79 -12.80
CA LEU A 123 7.38 12.25 -12.85
C LEU A 123 7.69 12.89 -11.49
N SER A 124 7.20 12.34 -10.38
CA SER A 124 7.50 12.87 -9.05
C SER A 124 9.01 12.88 -8.75
N SER A 125 9.79 11.93 -9.27
CA SER A 125 11.24 11.93 -9.07
C SER A 125 11.90 13.09 -9.80
N LEU A 126 11.46 13.37 -11.04
CA LEU A 126 11.99 14.45 -11.85
C LEU A 126 11.64 15.81 -11.26
N VAL A 127 10.39 15.97 -10.81
CA VAL A 127 9.94 17.21 -10.15
C VAL A 127 10.76 17.48 -8.89
N ARG A 128 11.04 16.47 -8.06
CA ARG A 128 11.91 16.65 -6.88
C ARG A 128 13.31 17.14 -7.24
N MET A 129 13.87 16.64 -8.35
CA MET A 129 15.17 17.11 -8.84
C MET A 129 15.09 18.58 -9.29
N ILE A 130 13.99 18.99 -9.94
CA ILE A 130 13.77 20.38 -10.32
C ILE A 130 13.74 21.28 -9.09
N TYR A 131 12.94 20.97 -8.06
CA TYR A 131 12.89 21.77 -6.83
C TYR A 131 14.23 21.81 -6.10
N SER A 132 14.96 20.70 -6.08
CA SER A 132 16.29 20.63 -5.46
C SER A 132 17.34 21.49 -6.16
N ARG A 133 17.28 21.62 -7.49
CA ARG A 133 18.36 22.19 -8.30
C ARG A 133 18.06 23.55 -8.90
N ALA A 134 16.79 23.84 -9.16
CA ALA A 134 16.33 25.02 -9.87
C ALA A 134 15.17 25.72 -9.15
N GLY A 135 14.79 25.26 -7.96
CA GLY A 135 13.80 25.95 -7.13
C GLY A 135 14.37 27.25 -6.55
N SER A 136 13.50 28.24 -6.36
CA SER A 136 13.79 29.45 -5.60
C SER A 136 13.77 29.11 -4.10
N TYR A 137 14.93 29.27 -3.44
CA TYR A 137 15.09 29.03 -2.01
C TYR A 137 14.94 30.33 -1.21
N PRO A 138 14.34 30.29 -0.02
CA PRO A 138 14.37 31.42 0.91
C PRO A 138 15.81 31.81 1.29
N PRO A 139 16.08 33.11 1.55
CA PRO A 139 17.41 33.57 1.97
C PRO A 139 17.92 32.84 3.21
N GLY A 140 19.17 32.35 3.15
CA GLY A 140 19.82 31.68 4.27
C GLY A 140 19.40 30.21 4.50
N GLN A 141 18.48 29.68 3.70
CA GLN A 141 18.14 28.26 3.74
C GLN A 141 19.19 27.44 2.98
N PRO A 142 19.75 26.36 3.55
CA PRO A 142 20.65 25.48 2.82
C PRO A 142 19.90 24.74 1.70
N MET A 143 20.66 24.38 0.65
CA MET A 143 20.15 23.55 -0.43
C MET A 143 19.59 22.23 0.12
N LEU A 144 18.40 21.88 -0.36
CA LEU A 144 17.75 20.59 -0.07
C LEU A 144 17.98 19.62 -1.22
N TYR A 145 18.18 18.34 -0.91
CA TYR A 145 18.33 17.29 -1.91
C TYR A 145 16.97 16.76 -2.37
N ALA A 146 16.93 16.05 -3.50
CA ALA A 146 15.68 15.50 -4.05
C ALA A 146 14.86 14.70 -3.02
N GLU A 147 15.52 14.03 -2.08
CA GLU A 147 14.84 13.19 -1.10
C GLU A 147 14.19 13.95 0.06
N ASP A 148 14.58 15.21 0.26
CA ASP A 148 13.89 16.14 1.16
C ASP A 148 12.52 16.56 0.60
N PHE A 149 12.31 16.40 -0.72
CA PHE A 149 11.05 16.66 -1.40
C PHE A 149 10.19 15.39 -1.58
N SER A 150 10.51 14.31 -0.88
CA SER A 150 9.77 13.05 -0.95
C SER A 150 8.92 12.82 0.30
N PRO A 151 7.59 12.62 0.18
CA PRO A 151 6.74 12.31 1.33
C PRO A 151 6.89 10.85 1.80
N ASN A 152 7.70 10.04 1.10
CA ASN A 152 7.92 8.63 1.40
C ASN A 152 9.29 8.38 2.07
N THR A 153 10.10 9.42 2.28
CA THR A 153 11.38 9.35 3.00
C THR A 153 11.23 10.03 4.36
N PRO A 154 11.87 9.53 5.43
CA PRO A 154 11.89 10.25 6.71
C PRO A 154 12.50 11.66 6.62
N GLN A 155 13.40 11.87 5.65
CA GLN A 155 14.03 13.15 5.38
C GLN A 155 13.02 14.20 4.91
N GLY A 156 12.13 13.87 3.97
CA GLY A 156 11.17 14.85 3.42
C GLY A 156 9.77 14.83 4.02
N ALA A 157 9.35 13.70 4.58
CA ALA A 157 8.00 13.54 5.10
C ALA A 157 7.69 14.48 6.28
N CYS A 158 6.50 15.07 6.27
CA CYS A 158 5.99 15.82 7.42
C CYS A 158 5.96 14.91 8.66
N PRO A 159 6.62 15.29 9.78
CA PRO A 159 6.73 14.43 10.97
C PRO A 159 5.38 14.23 11.67
N SER A 160 4.46 15.19 11.57
CA SER A 160 3.15 15.11 12.22
C SER A 160 2.25 14.02 11.61
N CYS A 161 2.25 13.87 10.29
CA CYS A 161 1.43 12.88 9.60
C CYS A 161 2.23 11.73 8.96
N GLY A 162 3.55 11.68 9.14
CA GLY A 162 4.43 10.68 8.53
C GLY A 162 4.35 10.63 7.00
N GLY A 163 4.15 11.79 6.35
CA GLY A 163 4.03 11.88 4.89
C GLY A 163 2.68 11.45 4.30
N LEU A 164 1.66 11.19 5.13
CA LEU A 164 0.31 10.85 4.67
C LEU A 164 -0.50 12.07 4.23
N GLY A 165 -0.19 13.26 4.76
CA GLY A 165 -0.93 14.51 4.53
C GLY A 165 -2.19 14.62 5.37
N ARG A 166 -2.62 13.53 6.02
CA ARG A 166 -3.81 13.51 6.87
C ARG A 166 -3.46 12.99 8.24
N VAL A 167 -4.12 13.56 9.23
CA VAL A 167 -4.13 13.02 10.59
C VAL A 167 -5.42 12.25 10.77
N TYR A 168 -5.30 11.07 11.37
CA TYR A 168 -6.45 10.23 11.67
C TYR A 168 -6.75 10.38 13.15
N GLN A 169 -7.92 10.91 13.47
CA GLN A 169 -8.37 11.06 14.84
C GLN A 169 -9.52 10.10 15.10
N ALA A 170 -9.42 9.32 16.17
CA ALA A 170 -10.56 8.61 16.71
C ALA A 170 -11.25 9.54 17.72
N THR A 171 -12.50 9.92 17.47
CA THR A 171 -13.29 10.76 18.37
C THR A 171 -14.29 9.89 19.14
N GLU A 172 -14.92 10.43 20.18
CA GLU A 172 -15.98 9.70 20.88
C GLU A 172 -17.14 9.38 19.93
N ALA A 173 -17.60 10.36 19.16
CA ALA A 173 -18.68 10.17 18.20
C ALA A 173 -18.35 9.16 17.09
N SER A 174 -17.08 9.09 16.64
CA SER A 174 -16.68 8.11 15.65
C SER A 174 -16.58 6.70 16.24
N MET A 175 -16.14 6.56 17.50
CA MET A 175 -15.97 5.25 18.15
C MET A 175 -17.25 4.70 18.80
N VAL A 176 -18.18 5.58 19.15
CA VAL A 176 -19.46 5.28 19.80
C VAL A 176 -20.59 5.96 18.99
N PRO A 177 -21.03 5.35 17.87
CA PRO A 177 -22.04 5.97 17.00
C PRO A 177 -23.42 6.08 17.65
N ASP A 178 -23.76 5.14 18.54
CA ASP A 178 -25.01 5.15 19.30
C ASP A 178 -24.70 5.17 20.81
N PRO A 179 -24.73 6.35 21.45
CA PRO A 179 -24.41 6.50 22.86
C PRO A 179 -25.60 6.11 23.77
N SER A 180 -26.74 5.68 23.22
CA SER A 180 -27.88 5.18 24.00
C SER A 180 -27.72 3.72 24.44
N LEU A 181 -26.83 2.97 23.79
CA LEU A 181 -26.51 1.59 24.13
C LEU A 181 -25.63 1.50 25.38
N THR A 182 -25.70 0.36 26.05
CA THR A 182 -24.78 -0.02 27.13
C THR A 182 -23.46 -0.58 26.59
N ILE A 183 -22.42 -0.67 27.43
CA ILE A 183 -21.16 -1.33 27.04
C ILE A 183 -21.41 -2.82 26.71
N ARG A 184 -22.32 -3.48 27.44
CA ARG A 184 -22.70 -4.87 27.17
C ARG A 184 -23.34 -5.05 25.79
N GLU A 185 -24.17 -4.10 25.37
CA GLU A 185 -24.80 -4.05 24.05
C GLU A 185 -23.85 -3.55 22.94
N ARG A 186 -22.56 -3.37 23.26
CA ARG A 186 -21.49 -2.92 22.35
C ARG A 186 -21.62 -1.47 21.90
N ALA A 187 -21.97 -0.56 22.81
CA ALA A 187 -21.88 0.89 22.55
C ALA A 187 -20.52 1.31 21.94
N VAL A 188 -19.41 0.75 22.46
CA VAL A 188 -18.06 0.97 21.91
C VAL A 188 -17.87 0.14 20.63
N ALA A 189 -18.50 0.57 19.54
CA ALA A 189 -18.49 -0.13 18.25
C ALA A 189 -17.07 -0.31 17.66
N ALA A 190 -16.16 0.60 18.01
CA ALA A 190 -14.75 0.58 17.63
C ALA A 190 -13.94 -0.62 18.15
N TRP A 191 -14.41 -1.30 19.20
CA TRP A 191 -13.71 -2.44 19.77
C TRP A 191 -13.70 -3.69 18.86
N PRO A 192 -12.79 -4.64 19.11
CA PRO A 192 -12.73 -5.88 18.34
C PRO A 192 -14.03 -6.68 18.48
N GLN A 193 -14.36 -7.43 17.43
CA GLN A 193 -15.53 -8.31 17.44
C GLN A 193 -15.24 -9.60 18.21
N ALA A 194 -16.29 -10.39 18.45
CA ALA A 194 -16.23 -11.70 19.10
C ALA A 194 -15.50 -11.64 20.46
N TRP A 195 -14.57 -12.55 20.69
CA TRP A 195 -13.88 -12.71 21.98
C TRP A 195 -13.15 -11.44 22.44
N GLY A 196 -12.53 -10.68 21.52
CA GLY A 196 -11.75 -9.49 21.90
C GLY A 196 -12.61 -8.40 22.55
N GLY A 197 -13.80 -8.12 22.01
CA GLY A 197 -14.71 -7.14 22.59
C GLY A 197 -15.30 -7.62 23.92
N GLN A 198 -15.61 -8.92 24.02
CA GLN A 198 -16.04 -9.54 25.27
C GLN A 198 -14.96 -9.44 26.35
N ASN A 199 -13.71 -9.69 26.00
CA ASN A 199 -12.57 -9.61 26.91
C ASN A 199 -12.43 -8.21 27.53
N LEU A 200 -12.49 -7.15 26.71
CA LEU A 200 -12.40 -5.77 27.19
C LEU A 200 -13.58 -5.39 28.10
N ARG A 201 -14.79 -5.84 27.79
CA ARG A 201 -15.96 -5.68 28.67
C ARG A 201 -15.75 -6.40 30.01
N ASP A 202 -15.29 -7.65 29.99
CA ASP A 202 -15.13 -8.44 31.22
C ASP A 202 -14.00 -7.87 32.11
N ILE A 203 -12.97 -7.27 31.51
CA ILE A 203 -11.94 -6.48 32.22
C ILE A 203 -12.56 -5.28 32.93
N LEU A 204 -13.43 -4.51 32.26
CA LEU A 204 -14.13 -3.38 32.87
C LEU A 204 -14.98 -3.82 34.07
N VAL A 205 -15.72 -4.92 33.94
CA VAL A 205 -16.51 -5.50 35.04
C VAL A 205 -15.62 -5.86 36.22
N SER A 206 -14.45 -6.48 35.98
CA SER A 206 -13.49 -6.82 37.04
C SER A 206 -12.93 -5.59 37.77
N ARG A 207 -12.73 -4.49 37.04
CA ARG A 207 -12.34 -3.19 37.58
C ARG A 207 -13.45 -2.50 38.37
N GLY A 208 -14.68 -3.03 38.33
CA GLY A 208 -15.84 -2.47 39.03
C GLY A 208 -16.58 -1.39 38.24
N VAL A 209 -16.36 -1.31 36.94
CA VAL A 209 -17.10 -0.43 36.04
C VAL A 209 -18.47 -1.02 35.76
N ASP A 210 -19.51 -0.18 35.83
CA ASP A 210 -20.84 -0.56 35.38
C ASP A 210 -20.90 -0.57 33.84
N VAL A 211 -21.23 -1.73 33.29
CA VAL A 211 -21.32 -1.96 31.84
C VAL A 211 -22.76 -2.00 31.32
N ASP A 212 -23.73 -1.85 32.23
CA ASP A 212 -25.17 -1.99 31.99
C ASP A 212 -25.91 -0.63 32.06
N THR A 213 -25.20 0.47 32.37
CA THR A 213 -25.69 1.85 32.21
C THR A 213 -25.46 2.33 30.75
N PRO A 214 -26.43 3.02 30.11
CA PRO A 214 -26.25 3.63 28.79
C PRO A 214 -25.00 4.49 28.72
N TRP A 215 -24.26 4.42 27.60
CA TRP A 215 -22.96 5.08 27.47
C TRP A 215 -23.02 6.58 27.78
N LYS A 216 -24.01 7.29 27.25
CA LYS A 216 -24.21 8.74 27.47
C LYS A 216 -24.33 9.12 28.95
N ASP A 217 -24.82 8.21 29.79
CA ASP A 217 -25.09 8.44 31.21
C ASP A 217 -23.88 8.09 32.10
N LEU A 218 -22.82 7.50 31.52
CA LEU A 218 -21.56 7.25 32.22
C LEU A 218 -20.79 8.55 32.49
N PRO A 219 -20.08 8.66 33.63
CA PRO A 219 -19.22 9.80 33.93
C PRO A 219 -18.22 10.08 32.81
N LYS A 220 -18.07 11.35 32.42
CA LYS A 220 -17.18 11.74 31.31
C LYS A 220 -15.73 11.26 31.50
N ALA A 221 -15.18 11.38 32.72
CA ALA A 221 -13.83 10.91 33.01
C ALA A 221 -13.64 9.40 32.78
N LEU A 222 -14.68 8.60 33.04
CA LEU A 222 -14.65 7.15 32.77
C LEU A 222 -14.74 6.88 31.26
N ARG A 223 -15.63 7.58 30.54
CA ARG A 223 -15.71 7.50 29.08
C ARG A 223 -14.39 7.85 28.41
N ASP A 224 -13.78 8.96 28.83
CA ASP A 224 -12.48 9.43 28.34
C ASP A 224 -11.38 8.40 28.61
N TRP A 225 -11.37 7.79 29.80
CA TRP A 225 -10.41 6.73 30.13
C TRP A 225 -10.60 5.49 29.25
N ILE A 226 -11.83 5.00 29.08
CA ILE A 226 -12.13 3.82 28.23
C ILE A 226 -11.71 4.07 26.77
N LEU A 227 -11.95 5.27 26.25
CA LEU A 227 -11.71 5.59 24.85
C LEU A 227 -10.27 5.98 24.55
N PHE A 228 -9.60 6.73 25.42
CA PHE A 228 -8.39 7.47 25.06
C PHE A 228 -7.17 7.19 25.93
N THR A 229 -7.28 6.44 27.03
CA THR A 229 -6.10 6.18 27.87
C THR A 229 -4.98 5.46 27.11
N ASP A 230 -3.74 5.79 27.44
CA ASP A 230 -2.55 5.04 27.00
C ASP A 230 -2.18 3.92 27.98
N ASP A 231 -2.84 3.87 29.14
CA ASP A 231 -2.66 2.81 30.14
C ASP A 231 -3.14 1.45 29.62
N GLN A 232 -2.41 0.40 30.02
CA GLN A 232 -2.76 -0.99 29.72
C GLN A 232 -2.75 -1.82 31.01
N PRO A 233 -3.67 -1.55 31.96
CA PRO A 233 -3.73 -2.33 33.20
C PRO A 233 -4.05 -3.79 32.89
N GLN A 234 -3.44 -4.68 33.68
CA GLN A 234 -3.80 -6.08 33.72
C GLN A 234 -4.82 -6.30 34.84
N GLU A 235 -5.93 -6.97 34.52
CA GLU A 235 -6.97 -7.30 35.48
C GLU A 235 -7.27 -8.80 35.45
N PRO A 236 -7.58 -9.42 36.61
CA PRO A 236 -8.03 -10.79 36.68
C PRO A 236 -9.43 -10.91 36.06
N VAL A 237 -9.60 -11.76 35.05
CA VAL A 237 -10.90 -11.95 34.37
C VAL A 237 -11.54 -13.26 34.83
N TYR A 238 -12.80 -13.17 35.20
CA TYR A 238 -13.63 -14.30 35.65
C TYR A 238 -14.72 -14.56 34.62
N ALA A 239 -14.46 -15.45 33.67
CA ALA A 239 -15.34 -15.64 32.51
C ALA A 239 -16.70 -16.24 32.93
N GLY A 240 -17.80 -15.70 32.38
CA GLY A 240 -19.15 -16.22 32.59
C GLY A 240 -19.84 -15.82 33.90
N LEU A 241 -19.19 -15.01 34.75
CA LEU A 241 -19.79 -14.49 35.98
C LEU A 241 -20.58 -13.19 35.74
N SER A 242 -21.64 -12.97 36.54
CA SER A 242 -22.33 -11.69 36.59
C SER A 242 -21.46 -10.59 37.25
N PRO A 243 -21.74 -9.29 37.04
CA PRO A 243 -20.97 -8.21 37.69
C PRO A 243 -20.94 -8.30 39.23
N GLU A 244 -21.98 -8.81 39.87
CA GLU A 244 -22.01 -9.04 41.31
C GLU A 244 -21.14 -10.22 41.74
N GLN A 245 -21.22 -11.33 40.99
CA GLN A 245 -20.40 -12.52 41.22
C GLN A 245 -18.91 -12.23 41.00
N THR A 246 -18.56 -11.46 39.96
CA THR A 246 -17.19 -11.02 39.69
C THR A 246 -16.63 -10.17 40.83
N ARG A 247 -17.41 -9.22 41.36
CA ARG A 247 -17.03 -8.43 42.54
C ARG A 247 -16.81 -9.29 43.78
N LEU A 248 -17.62 -10.33 43.99
CA LEU A 248 -17.43 -11.28 45.09
C LEU A 248 -16.19 -12.16 44.89
N ALA A 249 -15.99 -12.70 43.69
CA ALA A 249 -14.84 -13.53 43.34
C ALA A 249 -13.51 -12.78 43.54
N ARG A 250 -13.45 -11.52 43.11
CA ARG A 250 -12.30 -10.63 43.30
C ARG A 250 -12.05 -10.32 44.78
N ARG A 251 -13.10 -10.01 45.55
CA ARG A 251 -12.99 -9.80 47.02
C ARG A 251 -12.49 -11.04 47.75
N ARG A 252 -12.92 -12.23 47.32
CA ARG A 252 -12.50 -13.53 47.87
C ARG A 252 -11.15 -14.01 47.32
N ARG A 253 -10.53 -13.27 46.39
CA ARG A 253 -9.26 -13.63 45.73
C ARG A 253 -9.31 -15.04 45.12
N LEU A 254 -10.45 -15.39 44.51
CA LEU A 254 -10.55 -16.64 43.76
C LEU A 254 -9.61 -16.60 42.55
N GLU A 255 -9.16 -17.78 42.13
CA GLU A 255 -8.32 -17.93 40.95
C GLU A 255 -9.05 -17.42 39.69
N PRO A 256 -8.44 -16.50 38.92
CA PRO A 256 -9.06 -15.99 37.70
C PRO A 256 -8.98 -17.03 36.57
N SER A 257 -9.88 -16.91 35.59
CA SER A 257 -9.80 -17.75 34.38
C SER A 257 -8.56 -17.42 33.55
N TYR A 258 -8.18 -16.14 33.49
CA TYR A 258 -6.95 -15.64 32.87
C TYR A 258 -6.70 -14.18 33.28
N MET A 259 -5.50 -13.66 33.00
CA MET A 259 -5.17 -12.24 33.16
C MET A 259 -5.42 -11.49 31.84
N GLY A 260 -6.36 -10.54 31.86
CA GLY A 260 -6.69 -9.72 30.70
C GLY A 260 -5.91 -8.40 30.70
N THR A 261 -5.40 -7.97 29.55
CA THR A 261 -4.75 -6.65 29.40
C THR A 261 -5.72 -5.69 28.73
N PHE A 262 -6.06 -4.59 29.40
CA PHE A 262 -6.95 -3.58 28.83
C PHE A 262 -6.27 -2.85 27.66
N THR A 263 -7.06 -2.46 26.66
CA THR A 263 -6.63 -1.58 25.57
C THR A 263 -7.77 -0.61 25.25
N SER A 264 -7.47 0.68 25.27
CA SER A 264 -8.44 1.72 24.93
C SER A 264 -8.94 1.61 23.49
N ALA A 265 -10.14 2.13 23.23
CA ALA A 265 -10.73 2.09 21.89
C ALA A 265 -9.82 2.79 20.86
N ARG A 266 -9.28 3.98 21.18
CA ARG A 266 -8.33 4.73 20.33
C ARG A 266 -7.12 3.87 19.99
N ARG A 267 -6.49 3.26 21.01
CA ARG A 267 -5.28 2.44 20.82
C ARG A 267 -5.55 1.24 19.92
N HIS A 268 -6.68 0.55 20.12
CA HIS A 268 -7.07 -0.57 19.28
C HIS A 268 -7.30 -0.16 17.82
N VAL A 269 -8.06 0.92 17.59
CA VAL A 269 -8.36 1.41 16.24
C VAL A 269 -7.09 1.85 15.53
N LEU A 270 -6.27 2.71 16.14
CA LEU A 270 -5.04 3.21 15.53
C LEU A 270 -4.05 2.07 15.27
N GLY A 271 -3.84 1.18 16.25
CA GLY A 271 -2.94 0.04 16.09
C GLY A 271 -3.40 -0.94 15.00
N THR A 272 -4.71 -1.16 14.88
CA THR A 272 -5.27 -2.01 13.81
C THR A 272 -5.13 -1.34 12.44
N PHE A 273 -5.38 -0.04 12.36
CA PHE A 273 -5.25 0.72 11.11
C PHE A 273 -3.82 0.72 10.57
N THR A 274 -2.82 0.88 11.45
CA THR A 274 -1.40 0.95 11.04
C THR A 274 -0.77 -0.42 10.82
N ASN A 275 -1.02 -1.40 11.70
CA ASN A 275 -0.23 -2.63 11.75
C ASN A 275 -0.92 -3.87 11.16
N SER A 276 -2.23 -3.83 10.91
CA SER A 276 -2.95 -5.01 10.41
C SER A 276 -2.56 -5.35 8.98
N GLN A 277 -2.29 -6.63 8.73
CA GLN A 277 -2.07 -7.19 7.39
C GLN A 277 -3.40 -7.41 6.64
N SER A 278 -4.54 -7.40 7.34
CA SER A 278 -5.86 -7.61 6.73
C SER A 278 -6.45 -6.30 6.21
N ALA A 279 -6.65 -6.22 4.89
CA ALA A 279 -7.28 -5.06 4.26
C ALA A 279 -8.69 -4.78 4.80
N LEU A 280 -9.47 -5.84 5.08
CA LEU A 280 -10.81 -5.73 5.65
C LEU A 280 -10.77 -5.13 7.06
N MET A 281 -9.82 -5.57 7.90
CA MET A 281 -9.66 -5.03 9.26
C MET A 281 -9.21 -3.57 9.22
N ARG A 282 -8.26 -3.20 8.37
CA ARG A 282 -7.84 -1.80 8.19
C ARG A 282 -8.99 -0.92 7.74
N ARG A 283 -9.82 -1.40 6.80
CA ARG A 283 -11.02 -0.67 6.34
C ARG A 283 -12.03 -0.46 7.46
N ARG A 284 -12.27 -1.48 8.30
CA ARG A 284 -13.14 -1.35 9.48
C ARG A 284 -12.55 -0.39 10.52
N ALA A 285 -11.26 -0.44 10.79
CA ALA A 285 -10.63 0.52 11.70
C ALA A 285 -10.76 1.95 11.16
N ALA A 286 -10.56 2.14 9.85
CA ALA A 286 -10.68 3.43 9.19
C ALA A 286 -12.09 4.03 9.27
N SER A 287 -13.17 3.24 9.36
CA SER A 287 -14.52 3.80 9.50
C SER A 287 -14.78 4.47 10.85
N TYR A 288 -13.92 4.23 11.85
CA TYR A 288 -13.97 4.89 13.15
C TYR A 288 -12.95 6.04 13.27
N LEU A 289 -12.24 6.37 12.18
CA LEU A 289 -11.28 7.46 12.13
C LEU A 289 -11.85 8.62 11.31
N VAL A 290 -11.88 9.80 11.93
CA VAL A 290 -12.10 11.05 11.22
C VAL A 290 -10.76 11.45 10.60
N SER A 291 -10.79 11.65 9.28
CA SER A 291 -9.62 12.05 8.51
C SER A 291 -9.70 13.54 8.25
N GLU A 292 -8.76 14.28 8.81
CA GLU A 292 -8.58 15.71 8.56
C GLU A 292 -7.24 15.94 7.89
N ASP A 293 -7.15 17.01 7.12
CA ASP A 293 -5.86 17.42 6.58
C ASP A 293 -4.93 17.78 7.74
N CYS A 294 -3.68 17.34 7.62
CA CYS A 294 -2.69 17.56 8.67
C CYS A 294 -2.51 19.07 8.90
N PRO A 295 -2.66 19.59 10.13
CA PRO A 295 -2.60 21.03 10.37
C PRO A 295 -1.21 21.61 10.12
N VAL A 296 -0.15 20.80 10.20
CA VAL A 296 1.24 21.24 10.01
C VAL A 296 1.57 21.44 8.53
N CYS A 297 1.26 20.45 7.68
CA CYS A 297 1.57 20.54 6.25
C CYS A 297 0.36 20.90 5.38
N GLN A 298 -0.82 21.09 5.96
CA GLN A 298 -2.08 21.38 5.27
C GLN A 298 -2.36 20.40 4.13
N GLY A 299 -2.07 19.11 4.39
CA GLY A 299 -2.18 18.05 3.40
C GLY A 299 -1.09 17.98 2.34
N LYS A 300 -0.07 18.85 2.36
CA LYS A 300 1.03 18.88 1.37
C LYS A 300 2.10 17.80 1.63
N ARG A 301 1.98 17.07 2.75
CA ARG A 301 2.73 15.83 3.10
C ARG A 301 4.22 16.00 3.39
N LEU A 302 4.78 17.19 3.20
CA LEU A 302 6.21 17.46 3.34
C LEU A 302 6.49 18.34 4.55
N LYS A 303 7.76 18.40 4.94
CA LYS A 303 8.24 19.31 5.98
C LYS A 303 8.14 20.78 5.52
N PRO A 304 7.99 21.74 6.44
CA PRO A 304 7.91 23.16 6.11
C PRO A 304 9.10 23.66 5.27
N GLU A 305 10.32 23.16 5.51
CA GLU A 305 11.53 23.54 4.78
C GLU A 305 11.48 23.14 3.30
N ALA A 306 10.83 22.02 2.97
CA ALA A 306 10.64 21.61 1.58
C ALA A 306 9.51 22.40 0.91
N LEU A 307 8.50 22.82 1.69
CA LEU A 307 7.37 23.61 1.20
C LEU A 307 7.69 25.10 1.05
N SER A 308 8.79 25.58 1.64
CA SER A 308 9.26 26.95 1.47
C SER A 308 10.01 27.17 0.15
N VAL A 309 10.44 26.10 -0.52
CA VAL A 309 11.09 26.16 -1.84
C VAL A 309 10.02 26.18 -2.92
N THR A 310 10.12 27.13 -3.84
CA THR A 310 9.15 27.30 -4.91
C THR A 310 9.76 27.09 -6.29
N PHE A 311 8.94 26.77 -7.28
CA PHE A 311 9.32 26.76 -8.68
C PHE A 311 8.17 27.35 -9.50
N ALA A 312 8.45 28.38 -10.29
CA ALA A 312 7.42 29.20 -10.94
C ALA A 312 6.37 29.73 -9.94
N GLY A 313 6.83 30.16 -8.75
CA GLY A 313 5.97 30.71 -7.69
C GLY A 313 5.10 29.70 -6.93
N LEU A 314 5.27 28.39 -7.17
CA LEU A 314 4.48 27.33 -6.54
C LEU A 314 5.37 26.44 -5.68
N ASP A 315 4.87 25.97 -4.53
CA ASP A 315 5.56 24.90 -3.82
C ASP A 315 5.26 23.52 -4.43
N ILE A 316 6.11 22.54 -4.10
CA ILE A 316 6.00 21.21 -4.69
C ILE A 316 4.68 20.51 -4.31
N GLY A 317 4.10 20.83 -3.15
CA GLY A 317 2.83 20.29 -2.70
C GLY A 317 1.65 20.81 -3.52
N GLU A 318 1.68 22.08 -3.90
CA GLU A 318 0.73 22.71 -4.81
C GLU A 318 0.84 22.14 -6.21
N LEU A 319 2.06 22.11 -6.74
CA LEU A 319 2.36 21.58 -8.07
C LEU A 319 1.97 20.09 -8.18
N SER A 320 2.17 19.30 -7.13
CA SER A 320 1.80 17.87 -7.10
C SER A 320 0.29 17.61 -7.05
N ARG A 321 -0.53 18.62 -6.76
CA ARG A 321 -2.01 18.50 -6.74
C ARG A 321 -2.65 18.87 -8.06
N MET A 322 -1.89 19.45 -9.00
CA MET A 322 -2.40 19.87 -10.29
C MET A 322 -2.75 18.67 -11.18
N PRO A 323 -3.80 18.79 -12.02
CA PRO A 323 -3.97 17.93 -13.18
C PRO A 323 -2.71 17.92 -14.05
N LEU A 324 -2.40 16.78 -14.69
CA LEU A 324 -1.19 16.67 -15.51
C LEU A 324 -1.15 17.66 -16.69
N ALA A 325 -2.32 18.06 -17.21
CA ALA A 325 -2.41 19.07 -18.26
C ALA A 325 -1.96 20.45 -17.74
N ASP A 326 -2.46 20.86 -16.57
CA ASP A 326 -2.12 22.14 -15.95
C ASP A 326 -0.65 22.16 -15.51
N LEU A 327 -0.14 21.03 -15.02
CA LEU A 327 1.28 20.86 -14.75
C LEU A 327 2.13 21.07 -16.01
N ALA A 328 1.73 20.48 -17.14
CA ALA A 328 2.47 20.65 -18.39
C ALA A 328 2.50 22.11 -18.86
N GLU A 329 1.38 22.84 -18.73
CA GLU A 329 1.34 24.28 -19.03
C GLU A 329 2.19 25.09 -18.06
N ALA A 330 2.15 24.79 -16.75
CA ALA A 330 2.98 25.46 -15.76
C ALA A 330 4.48 25.25 -16.00
N MET A 331 4.89 24.07 -16.53
CA MET A 331 6.29 23.76 -16.84
C MET A 331 6.73 24.28 -18.21
N ARG A 332 5.81 24.69 -19.09
CA ARG A 332 6.11 25.12 -20.46
C ARG A 332 7.10 26.29 -20.54
N PRO A 333 6.97 27.38 -19.74
CA PRO A 333 7.94 28.46 -19.77
C PRO A 333 9.35 27.98 -19.44
N ALA A 334 9.51 27.08 -18.46
CA ALA A 334 10.80 26.51 -18.09
C ALA A 334 11.40 25.64 -19.20
N ALA A 335 10.57 24.82 -19.84
CA ALA A 335 11.00 23.96 -20.95
C ALA A 335 11.47 24.77 -22.17
N GLU A 336 10.98 25.99 -22.32
CA GLU A 336 11.30 26.90 -23.41
C GLU A 336 12.33 27.98 -23.03
N ASP A 337 12.96 27.87 -21.85
CA ASP A 337 13.95 28.83 -21.32
C ASP A 337 13.38 30.25 -21.15
N ARG A 338 12.09 30.34 -20.80
CA ARG A 338 11.31 31.58 -20.61
C ARG A 338 10.87 31.82 -19.16
N LEU A 339 11.47 31.12 -18.19
CA LEU A 339 11.20 31.44 -16.79
C LEU A 339 11.68 32.86 -16.51
N PRO A 340 10.86 33.72 -15.88
CA PRO A 340 11.36 34.98 -15.39
C PRO A 340 12.49 34.69 -14.40
N ASP A 341 13.64 35.36 -14.57
CA ASP A 341 14.60 35.45 -13.49
C ASP A 341 13.85 36.05 -12.30
N GLU A 342 13.70 35.31 -11.20
CA GLU A 342 13.27 35.89 -9.92
C GLU A 342 14.43 36.72 -9.35
N ALA A 343 14.85 37.72 -10.11
CA ALA A 343 15.83 38.72 -9.73
C ALA A 343 15.10 39.88 -9.05
N ASP A 344 14.81 39.69 -7.76
CA ASP A 344 14.94 40.79 -6.80
C ASP A 344 15.21 40.24 -5.39
N GLY A 345 16.49 39.94 -5.12
CA GLY A 345 16.98 39.61 -3.79
C GLY A 345 18.02 38.50 -3.73
N THR A 346 19.26 38.80 -4.14
CA THR A 346 20.49 38.00 -3.93
C THR A 346 20.46 36.57 -4.48
N ALA A 347 20.92 36.41 -5.72
CA ALA A 347 21.26 35.11 -6.30
C ALA A 347 22.35 34.40 -5.46
N PRO A 348 22.13 33.15 -5.01
CA PRO A 348 23.23 32.28 -4.66
C PRO A 348 23.81 31.74 -5.97
N ASP A 349 25.00 32.24 -6.30
CA ASP A 349 25.99 31.72 -7.26
C ASP A 349 25.56 30.45 -8.04
N THR A 350 24.69 30.63 -9.04
CA THR A 350 24.44 29.61 -10.04
C THR A 350 25.71 29.50 -10.87
N LEU A 351 26.47 28.42 -10.67
CA LEU A 351 27.62 28.09 -11.49
C LEU A 351 27.27 28.28 -12.97
N ASP A 352 27.97 29.23 -13.59
CA ASP A 352 27.85 29.54 -15.00
C ASP A 352 27.99 28.24 -15.83
N ARG A 353 27.12 28.08 -16.84
CA ARG A 353 27.03 26.91 -17.72
C ARG A 353 28.38 26.59 -18.38
N ASP A 354 29.23 27.60 -18.58
CA ASP A 354 30.57 27.44 -19.13
C ASP A 354 31.58 26.87 -18.13
N THR A 355 31.47 27.18 -16.83
CA THR A 355 32.31 26.60 -15.77
C THR A 355 32.07 25.11 -15.58
N GLY A 356 30.82 24.64 -15.68
CA GLY A 356 30.48 23.22 -15.53
C GLY A 356 30.99 22.31 -16.66
N ARG A 357 31.38 22.90 -17.81
CA ARG A 357 32.01 22.16 -18.92
C ARG A 357 33.51 21.96 -18.75
N GLN A 358 34.20 22.83 -18.01
CA GLN A 358 35.65 22.76 -17.83
C GLN A 358 36.07 21.71 -16.78
N ASP A 359 35.21 21.39 -15.81
CA ASP A 359 35.46 20.33 -14.81
C ASP A 359 35.32 18.89 -15.35
N ARG A 360 35.00 18.73 -16.63
CA ARG A 360 34.88 17.42 -17.30
C ARG A 360 35.97 17.15 -18.36
N ALA A 361 37.00 17.99 -18.42
CA ALA A 361 38.14 17.82 -19.33
C ALA A 361 39.34 17.16 -18.65
#